data_AF-A0A6J2U6N6-F1
#
_entry.id   AF-A0A6J2U6N6-F1
#
_cell.length_a   1.000
_cell.length_b   1.000
_cell.length_c   1.000
_cell.angle_alpha   90.00
_cell.angle_beta   90.00
_cell.angle_gamma   90.00
#
_symmetry.space_group_name_H-M   'P 1'
#
loop_
_entity.id
_entity.type
_entity.pdbx_description
1 polymer ?
#
loop_
_entity_poly.entity_id
_entity_poly.type
_entity_poly.pdbx_seq_one_letter_code
_entity_poly.pdbx_strand_id
1 'polypeptide(L)'
;MVGTNFGIIYHNNAPSGSGSSQNTGTTPSATAASAGNSGERVTSSSHHLSDFLLQLEDYTPLLPDAVTSHYLNMGGFQADDKRLVRLISIAAQKYMSDIIDDALQHSKARTHMQNVNTPGGSKAKDRKFTLTMEDLQPALADYGINVRKMDYSQ
;
A
#
# COMPACT_ATOMS: atom_id res chain seq x y z
N MET A 1 -12.24 8.25 -35.77
CA MET A 1 -11.60 7.41 -34.75
C MET A 1 -11.28 8.32 -33.58
N VAL A 2 -12.07 8.21 -32.52
CA VAL A 2 -12.14 9.16 -31.41
C VAL A 2 -10.97 8.91 -30.48
N GLY A 3 -10.17 9.95 -30.24
CA GLY A 3 -9.10 9.96 -29.25
C GLY A 3 -9.69 10.13 -27.85
N THR A 4 -9.48 9.15 -26.99
CA THR A 4 -9.90 9.22 -25.59
C THR A 4 -8.77 9.85 -24.77
N ASN A 5 -8.93 11.14 -24.49
CA ASN A 5 -8.15 11.89 -23.51
C ASN A 5 -8.51 11.38 -22.10
N PHE A 6 -7.65 10.56 -21.50
CA PHE A 6 -7.71 10.32 -20.05
C PHE A 6 -7.09 11.53 -19.35
N GLY A 7 -7.97 12.45 -18.91
CA GLY A 7 -7.60 13.57 -18.06
C GLY A 7 -7.31 13.10 -16.65
N ILE A 8 -6.05 13.24 -16.21
CA ILE A 8 -5.71 13.25 -14.78
C ILE A 8 -5.65 14.71 -14.37
N ILE A 9 -6.57 15.10 -13.49
CA ILE A 9 -6.61 16.41 -12.86
C ILE A 9 -5.41 16.51 -11.93
N TYR A 10 -4.40 17.29 -12.32
CA TYR A 10 -3.33 17.71 -11.41
C TYR A 10 -3.89 18.77 -10.45
N HIS A 11 -4.25 18.39 -9.23
CA HIS A 11 -4.37 19.34 -8.13
C HIS A 11 -2.97 19.61 -7.57
N ASN A 12 -2.47 20.81 -7.86
CA ASN A 12 -1.16 21.30 -7.47
C ASN A 12 -1.27 21.92 -6.08
N ASN A 13 -0.78 21.26 -5.03
CA ASN A 13 -0.74 21.84 -3.68
C ASN A 13 0.66 22.42 -3.42
N ALA A 14 0.76 23.74 -3.48
CA ALA A 14 2.00 24.48 -3.21
C ALA A 14 2.30 24.52 -1.70
N PRO A 15 3.58 24.52 -1.28
CA PRO A 15 3.93 24.66 0.13
C PRO A 15 3.81 26.11 0.61
N SER A 16 3.29 26.21 1.83
CA SER A 16 3.01 27.39 2.65
C SER A 16 4.23 28.23 3.00
N GLY A 17 4.09 29.56 2.85
CA GLY A 17 4.98 30.59 3.40
C GLY A 17 4.35 31.32 4.59
N SER A 18 5.20 31.64 5.57
CA SER A 18 4.98 32.16 6.92
C SER A 18 4.39 33.57 7.08
N GLY A 19 3.68 33.82 8.20
CA GLY A 19 3.36 35.18 8.69
C GLY A 19 2.57 35.25 10.02
N SER A 20 3.28 35.62 11.09
CA SER A 20 2.91 36.19 12.43
C SER A 20 1.45 36.58 12.79
N SER A 21 0.98 36.27 14.02
CA SER A 21 0.86 37.22 15.16
C SER A 21 -0.01 36.70 16.34
N GLN A 22 0.39 37.11 17.54
CA GLN A 22 -0.24 36.94 18.87
C GLN A 22 -1.71 37.44 18.95
N ASN A 23 -2.54 36.84 19.82
CA ASN A 23 -3.21 37.59 20.90
C ASN A 23 -3.84 36.68 21.99
N THR A 24 -3.85 37.20 23.21
CA THR A 24 -4.33 36.65 24.49
C THR A 24 -5.77 37.06 24.83
N GLY A 25 -6.50 36.22 25.60
CA GLY A 25 -7.50 36.70 26.59
C GLY A 25 -8.96 36.20 26.49
N THR A 26 -9.41 35.43 27.49
CA THR A 26 -10.73 35.43 28.21
C THR A 26 -12.03 35.54 27.39
N THR A 27 -12.98 34.58 27.36
CA THR A 27 -13.98 34.19 28.40
C THR A 27 -14.98 33.17 27.79
N PRO A 28 -15.73 32.35 28.56
CA PRO A 28 -16.67 31.35 28.02
C PRO A 28 -18.14 31.83 28.01
N SER A 29 -18.91 31.54 26.95
CA SER A 29 -20.39 31.54 27.01
C SER A 29 -21.03 30.72 25.88
N ALA A 30 -21.72 29.66 26.30
CA ALA A 30 -23.01 29.12 25.84
C ALA A 30 -23.34 28.92 24.33
N THR A 31 -23.48 27.63 23.99
CA THR A 31 -24.65 27.00 23.36
C THR A 31 -24.96 27.26 21.88
N ALA A 32 -24.57 26.31 21.02
CA ALA A 32 -25.40 25.86 19.90
C ALA A 32 -25.05 24.40 19.55
N ALA A 33 -26.08 23.56 19.48
CA ALA A 33 -26.00 22.13 19.26
C ALA A 33 -25.46 21.80 17.85
N SER A 34 -24.45 20.93 17.79
CA SER A 34 -24.11 20.17 16.58
C SER A 34 -24.39 18.70 16.86
N ALA A 35 -25.65 18.33 16.74
CA ALA A 35 -26.08 16.93 16.68
C ALA A 35 -25.79 16.36 15.29
N GLY A 36 -25.07 15.24 15.28
CA GLY A 36 -25.09 14.25 14.19
C GLY A 36 -24.22 14.57 12.97
N ASN A 37 -23.03 13.96 12.90
CA ASN A 37 -22.70 13.11 11.75
C ASN A 37 -21.47 12.18 11.98
N SER A 38 -21.49 11.33 13.01
CA SER A 38 -20.46 10.29 13.20
C SER A 38 -20.88 8.91 12.68
N GLY A 39 -22.11 8.76 12.16
CA GLY A 39 -22.68 7.47 11.74
C GLY A 39 -22.51 7.10 10.26
N GLU A 40 -22.20 8.05 9.38
CA GLU A 40 -22.28 7.86 7.92
C GLU A 40 -21.02 7.24 7.29
N ARG A 41 -19.88 7.31 7.99
CA ARG A 41 -18.60 6.75 7.49
C ARG A 41 -18.53 5.23 7.60
N VAL A 42 -19.26 4.63 8.55
CA VAL A 42 -19.26 3.17 8.77
C VAL A 42 -20.27 2.45 7.86
N THR A 43 -21.37 3.12 7.51
CA THR A 43 -22.38 2.55 6.62
C THR A 43 -21.87 2.49 5.18
N SER A 44 -21.24 3.57 4.69
CA SER A 44 -20.65 3.62 3.35
C SER A 44 -19.59 2.54 3.13
N SER A 45 -18.65 2.35 4.06
CA SER A 45 -17.62 1.30 3.96
C SER A 45 -18.19 -0.12 3.98
N SER A 46 -19.26 -0.36 4.75
CA SER A 46 -19.96 -1.64 4.77
C SER A 46 -20.60 -1.96 3.41
N HIS A 47 -21.23 -0.97 2.78
CA HIS A 47 -21.79 -1.11 1.43
C HIS A 47 -20.69 -1.38 0.39
N HIS A 48 -19.56 -0.69 0.48
CA HIS A 48 -18.43 -0.93 -0.42
C HIS A 48 -17.83 -2.33 -0.26
N LEU A 49 -17.80 -2.88 0.95
CA LEU A 49 -17.31 -4.24 1.19
C LEU A 49 -18.28 -5.29 0.63
N SER A 50 -19.59 -5.12 0.81
CA SER A 50 -20.57 -6.05 0.24
C SER A 50 -20.51 -6.08 -1.29
N ASP A 51 -20.40 -4.91 -1.92
CA ASP A 51 -20.26 -4.80 -3.38
C ASP A 51 -18.96 -5.46 -3.85
N PHE A 52 -17.87 -5.27 -3.11
CA PHE A 52 -16.60 -5.94 -3.39
C PHE A 52 -16.69 -7.46 -3.27
N LEU A 53 -17.32 -7.99 -2.22
CA LEU A 53 -17.50 -9.43 -2.06
C LEU A 53 -18.32 -10.06 -3.20
N LEU A 54 -19.33 -9.34 -3.70
CA LEU A 54 -20.09 -9.77 -4.89
C LEU A 54 -19.19 -9.85 -6.13
N GLN A 55 -18.29 -8.87 -6.32
CA GLN A 55 -17.32 -8.92 -7.43
C GLN A 55 -16.35 -10.09 -7.34
N LEU A 56 -16.09 -10.61 -6.12
CA LEU A 56 -15.20 -11.77 -5.94
C LEU A 56 -15.80 -13.10 -6.41
N GLU A 57 -17.11 -13.17 -6.65
CA GLU A 57 -17.77 -14.38 -7.18
C GLU A 57 -17.26 -14.75 -8.58
N ASP A 58 -16.92 -13.74 -9.39
CA ASP A 58 -16.45 -13.92 -10.76
C ASP A 58 -14.93 -13.69 -10.92
N TYR A 59 -14.26 -13.17 -9.88
CA TYR A 59 -12.82 -12.93 -9.92
C TYR A 59 -12.01 -14.21 -9.70
N THR A 60 -10.97 -14.39 -10.51
CA THR A 60 -9.99 -15.48 -10.36
C THR A 60 -8.64 -14.90 -9.90
N PRO A 61 -8.29 -15.03 -8.61
CA PRO A 61 -7.03 -14.50 -8.10
C PRO A 61 -5.81 -15.22 -8.68
N LEU A 62 -4.65 -14.56 -8.63
CA LEU A 62 -3.37 -15.16 -9.00
C LEU A 62 -3.09 -16.48 -8.26
N LEU A 63 -3.48 -16.55 -6.98
CA LEU A 63 -3.40 -17.78 -6.18
C LEU A 63 -4.64 -18.64 -6.46
N PRO A 64 -4.48 -19.91 -6.89
CA PRO A 64 -5.61 -20.82 -7.07
C PRO A 64 -6.36 -21.09 -5.76
N ASP A 65 -7.69 -21.18 -5.82
CA ASP A 65 -8.57 -21.40 -4.65
C ASP A 65 -8.14 -22.60 -3.80
N ALA A 66 -7.69 -23.70 -4.43
CA ALA A 66 -7.22 -24.90 -3.75
C ALA A 66 -5.97 -24.67 -2.89
N VAL A 67 -5.04 -23.80 -3.33
CA VAL A 67 -3.82 -23.47 -2.59
C VAL A 67 -4.19 -22.66 -1.36
N THR A 68 -5.03 -21.65 -1.54
CA THR A 68 -5.46 -20.81 -0.42
C THR A 68 -6.26 -21.63 0.60
N SER A 69 -7.19 -22.49 0.14
CA SER A 69 -7.94 -23.38 1.03
C SER A 69 -7.01 -24.33 1.82
N HIS A 70 -5.98 -24.89 1.19
CA HIS A 70 -5.01 -25.72 1.89
C HIS A 70 -4.32 -24.98 3.05
N TYR A 71 -3.82 -23.76 2.82
CA TYR A 71 -3.17 -22.97 3.87
C TYR A 71 -4.14 -22.51 4.96
N LEU A 72 -5.40 -22.23 4.62
CA LEU A 72 -6.43 -21.92 5.60
C LEU A 72 -6.72 -23.13 6.50
N ASN A 73 -6.79 -24.32 5.92
CA ASN A 73 -7.02 -25.57 6.65
C ASN A 73 -5.84 -25.91 7.56
N MET A 74 -4.60 -25.66 7.13
CA MET A 74 -3.43 -25.75 7.99
C MET A 74 -3.52 -24.80 9.21
N GLY A 75 -4.14 -23.64 9.04
CA GLY A 75 -4.45 -22.69 10.11
C GLY A 75 -5.69 -23.03 10.95
N GLY A 76 -6.38 -24.14 10.64
CA GLY A 76 -7.61 -24.55 11.32
C GLY A 76 -8.88 -23.80 10.87
N PHE A 77 -8.83 -23.08 9.76
CA PHE A 77 -9.97 -22.33 9.21
C PHE A 77 -10.46 -22.96 7.90
N GLN A 78 -11.70 -23.42 7.90
CA GLN A 78 -12.37 -23.94 6.70
C GLN A 78 -13.39 -22.89 6.25
N ALA A 79 -13.28 -22.42 5.01
CA ALA A 79 -14.22 -21.47 4.42
C ALA A 79 -15.08 -22.16 3.37
N ASP A 80 -16.39 -22.25 3.63
CA ASP A 80 -17.35 -22.79 2.68
C ASP A 80 -17.66 -21.80 1.54
N ASP A 81 -17.55 -20.50 1.83
CA ASP A 81 -17.77 -19.43 0.86
C ASP A 81 -16.48 -19.12 0.07
N LYS A 82 -16.51 -19.39 -1.23
CA LYS A 82 -15.40 -19.12 -2.16
C LYS A 82 -15.00 -17.64 -2.18
N ARG A 83 -15.92 -16.71 -1.92
CA ARG A 83 -15.62 -15.28 -1.85
C ARG A 83 -14.62 -14.96 -0.74
N LEU A 84 -14.72 -15.65 0.40
CA LEU A 84 -13.78 -15.48 1.50
C LEU A 84 -12.39 -16.02 1.16
N VAL A 85 -12.33 -17.18 0.49
CA VAL A 85 -11.07 -17.75 0.00
C VAL A 85 -10.38 -16.78 -0.97
N ARG A 86 -11.14 -16.19 -1.89
CA ARG A 86 -10.62 -15.24 -2.88
C ARG A 86 -10.26 -13.90 -2.26
N LEU A 87 -11.02 -13.41 -1.28
CA LEU A 87 -10.71 -12.21 -0.51
C LEU A 87 -9.34 -12.34 0.14
N ILE A 88 -9.10 -13.45 0.84
CA ILE A 88 -7.82 -13.73 1.51
C ILE A 88 -6.70 -13.85 0.47
N SER A 89 -6.96 -14.48 -0.66
CA SER A 89 -5.99 -14.60 -1.76
C SER A 89 -5.56 -13.23 -2.30
N ILE A 90 -6.50 -12.30 -2.49
CA ILE A 90 -6.20 -10.93 -2.92
C ILE A 90 -5.48 -10.15 -1.83
N ALA A 91 -5.88 -10.30 -0.56
CA ALA A 91 -5.20 -9.67 0.56
C ALA A 91 -3.73 -10.10 0.64
N ALA A 92 -3.43 -11.39 0.45
CA ALA A 92 -2.07 -11.90 0.38
C ALA A 92 -1.28 -11.32 -0.81
N GLN A 93 -1.91 -11.21 -1.98
CA GLN A 93 -1.29 -10.57 -3.16
C GLN A 93 -1.00 -9.09 -2.93
N LYS A 94 -1.94 -8.38 -2.30
CA LYS A 94 -1.76 -6.97 -1.95
C LYS A 94 -0.62 -6.80 -0.95
N TYR A 95 -0.57 -7.64 0.08
CA TYR A 95 0.51 -7.65 1.08
C TYR A 95 1.89 -7.86 0.44
N MET A 96 2.02 -8.85 -0.45
CA MET A 96 3.28 -9.06 -1.18
C MET A 96 3.63 -7.86 -2.07
N SER A 97 2.63 -7.26 -2.73
CA SER A 97 2.84 -6.09 -3.59
C SER A 97 3.36 -4.90 -2.80
N ASP A 98 2.83 -4.66 -1.59
CA ASP A 98 3.27 -3.56 -0.72
C ASP A 98 4.74 -3.74 -0.29
N ILE A 99 5.14 -4.93 0.14
CA ILE A 99 6.55 -5.22 0.47
C ILE A 99 7.47 -5.02 -0.75
N ILE A 100 7.05 -5.47 -1.93
CA ILE A 100 7.84 -5.35 -3.15
C ILE A 100 7.98 -3.89 -3.56
N ASP A 101 6.92 -3.09 -3.43
CA ASP A 101 6.94 -1.65 -3.73
C ASP A 101 7.88 -0.89 -2.78
N ASP A 102 7.92 -1.25 -1.50
CA ASP A 102 8.86 -0.70 -0.52
C ASP A 102 10.30 -1.11 -0.83
N ALA A 103 10.53 -2.40 -1.12
CA ALA A 103 11.85 -2.88 -1.55
C ALA A 103 12.31 -2.22 -2.86
N LEU A 104 11.40 -1.94 -3.79
CA LEU A 104 11.70 -1.25 -5.04
C LEU A 104 12.16 0.20 -4.78
N GLN A 105 11.61 0.87 -3.77
CA GLN A 105 12.06 2.20 -3.35
C GLN A 105 13.50 2.16 -2.83
N HIS A 106 13.85 1.16 -2.01
CA HIS A 106 15.24 0.94 -1.57
C HIS A 106 16.18 0.64 -2.75
N SER A 107 15.74 -0.19 -3.70
CA SER A 107 16.53 -0.52 -4.90
C SER A 107 16.81 0.71 -5.77
N LYS A 108 15.81 1.59 -5.92
CA LYS A 108 15.95 2.89 -6.60
C LYS A 108 16.92 3.82 -5.87
N ALA A 109 16.79 3.93 -4.54
CA ALA A 109 17.65 4.79 -3.73
C ALA A 109 19.13 4.34 -3.81
N ARG A 110 19.39 3.03 -3.64
CA ARG A 110 20.76 2.48 -3.78
C ARG A 110 21.32 2.71 -5.18
N THR A 111 20.55 2.39 -6.21
CA THR A 111 21.01 2.55 -7.61
C THR A 111 21.28 4.03 -7.94
N HIS A 112 20.49 4.95 -7.40
CA HIS A 112 20.73 6.39 -7.56
C HIS A 112 22.05 6.81 -6.90
N MET A 113 22.31 6.34 -5.67
CA MET A 113 23.56 6.58 -4.95
C MET A 113 24.79 6.05 -5.72
N GLN A 114 24.68 4.85 -6.29
CA GLN A 114 25.76 4.22 -7.04
C GLN A 114 26.07 4.95 -8.36
N ASN A 115 25.04 5.57 -8.98
CA ASN A 115 25.18 6.31 -10.23
C ASN A 115 25.76 7.73 -10.02
N VAL A 116 25.51 8.38 -8.88
CA VAL A 116 26.14 9.67 -8.54
C VAL A 116 27.67 9.53 -8.42
N ASN A 117 28.14 8.36 -7.99
CA ASN A 117 29.56 8.10 -7.77
C ASN A 117 30.30 7.57 -9.01
N THR A 118 29.60 7.34 -10.14
CA THR A 118 30.22 6.80 -11.37
C THR A 118 30.03 7.77 -12.54
N PRO A 119 31.07 8.50 -12.98
CA PRO A 119 30.97 9.37 -14.15
C PRO A 119 30.71 8.53 -15.41
N GLY A 120 29.52 8.69 -16.01
CA GLY A 120 29.11 7.99 -17.24
C GLY A 120 28.11 6.85 -17.09
N GLY A 121 27.53 6.67 -15.89
CA GLY A 121 26.57 5.59 -15.64
C GLY A 121 25.28 5.66 -16.48
N SER A 122 24.77 4.48 -16.81
CA SER A 122 23.70 4.19 -17.79
C SER A 122 22.48 5.12 -17.72
N LYS A 123 22.02 5.58 -18.89
CA LYS A 123 20.83 6.43 -19.06
C LYS A 123 19.61 5.78 -18.40
N ALA A 124 18.82 6.60 -17.71
CA ALA A 124 17.69 6.19 -16.87
C ALA A 124 16.66 5.22 -17.51
N LYS A 125 16.61 5.16 -18.84
CA LYS A 125 15.60 4.43 -19.63
C LYS A 125 15.82 2.91 -19.67
N ASP A 126 17.06 2.43 -19.51
CA ASP A 126 17.40 0.99 -19.58
C ASP A 126 17.78 0.40 -18.21
N ARG A 127 17.41 1.07 -17.11
CA ARG A 127 17.77 0.61 -15.76
C ARG A 127 16.95 -0.62 -15.38
N LYS A 128 17.63 -1.75 -15.26
CA LYS A 128 17.11 -2.99 -14.70
C LYS A 128 17.22 -2.94 -13.17
N PHE A 129 16.10 -3.07 -12.47
CA PHE A 129 16.10 -3.25 -11.03
C PHE A 129 16.24 -4.73 -10.70
N THR A 130 17.10 -5.03 -9.74
CA THR A 130 17.27 -6.38 -9.19
C THR A 130 16.86 -6.33 -7.72
N LEU A 131 16.01 -7.26 -7.30
CA LEU A 131 15.64 -7.39 -5.89
C LEU A 131 16.79 -8.06 -5.14
N THR A 132 17.34 -7.38 -4.14
CA THR A 132 18.48 -7.87 -3.35
C THR A 132 18.18 -7.84 -1.86
N MET A 133 18.95 -8.58 -1.06
CA MET A 133 18.79 -8.58 0.40
C MET A 133 18.99 -7.21 1.04
N GLU A 134 19.79 -6.35 0.43
CA GLU A 134 20.02 -4.98 0.90
C GLU A 134 18.78 -4.08 0.77
N ASP A 135 17.87 -4.40 -0.16
CA ASP A 135 16.59 -3.70 -0.32
C ASP A 135 15.48 -4.34 0.49
N LEU A 136 15.47 -5.68 0.51
CA LEU A 136 14.38 -6.45 1.09
C LEU A 136 14.44 -6.44 2.62
N GLN A 137 15.64 -6.44 3.20
CA GLN A 137 15.81 -6.43 4.65
C GLN A 137 15.24 -5.17 5.32
N PRO A 138 15.55 -3.93 4.88
CA PRO A 138 14.92 -2.75 5.47
C PRO A 138 13.42 -2.71 5.20
N ALA A 139 12.96 -3.08 4.00
CA ALA A 139 11.52 -3.15 3.70
C ALA A 139 10.78 -4.08 4.67
N LEU A 140 11.31 -5.28 4.94
CA LEU A 140 10.70 -6.23 5.88
C LEU A 140 10.82 -5.80 7.34
N ALA A 141 11.86 -5.05 7.71
CA ALA A 141 12.03 -4.53 9.06
C ALA A 141 10.89 -3.58 9.46
N ASP A 142 10.35 -2.80 8.51
CA ASP A 142 9.21 -1.91 8.73
C ASP A 142 7.92 -2.68 9.06
N TYR A 143 7.80 -3.92 8.59
CA TYR A 143 6.72 -4.86 8.94
C TYR A 143 7.03 -5.70 10.20
N GLY A 144 8.14 -5.43 10.90
CA GLY A 144 8.56 -6.17 12.09
C GLY A 144 9.17 -7.55 11.79
N ILE A 145 9.54 -7.82 10.54
CA ILE A 145 10.11 -9.10 10.11
C ILE A 145 11.64 -8.98 10.09
N ASN A 146 12.31 -9.70 11.00
CA ASN A 146 13.76 -9.71 11.08
C ASN A 146 14.37 -10.74 10.11
N VAL A 147 14.98 -10.26 9.02
CA VAL A 147 15.71 -11.13 8.09
C VAL A 147 17.21 -11.08 8.38
N ARG A 148 17.79 -12.24 8.67
CA ARG A 148 19.25 -12.38 8.83
C ARG A 148 19.85 -12.79 7.49
N LYS A 149 20.80 -12.00 7.01
CA LYS A 149 21.68 -12.43 5.92
C LYS A 149 22.48 -13.65 6.42
N MET A 150 22.27 -14.81 5.82
CA MET A 150 23.20 -15.94 6.03
C MET A 150 24.46 -15.61 5.25
N ASP A 151 25.53 -15.33 5.98
CA ASP A 151 26.86 -15.25 5.38
C ASP A 151 27.24 -16.65 4.93
N TYR A 152 27.51 -16.81 3.62
CA TYR A 152 28.01 -18.06 3.10
C TYR A 152 29.35 -18.36 3.78
N SER A 153 29.44 -19.56 4.37
CA SER A 153 30.56 -20.05 5.17
C SER A 153 31.91 -19.79 4.49
N GLN A 154 32.85 -19.22 5.26
CA GLN A 154 34.28 -19.17 4.93
C GLN A 154 34.93 -20.56 4.98
#